data_AF-A0A543FQK2-F1
#
_entry.id   AF-A0A543FQK2-F1
#
_cell.length_a   1.000
_cell.length_b   1.000
_cell.length_c   1.000
_cell.angle_alpha   90.00
_cell.angle_beta   90.00
_cell.angle_gamma   90.00
#
_symmetry.space_group_name_H-M   'P 1'
#
loop_
_entity.id
_entity.type
_entity.pdbx_description
1 polymer ?
#
loop_
_entity_poly.entity_id
_entity_poly.type
_entity_poly.pdbx_seq_one_letter_code
_entity_poly.pdbx_strand_id
1 'polypeptide(L)'
;MDVIRLPDRLASRLPGRFGDRGDRPVVSLLRLHGVITAATGPMPRSVINAQAVEKPLERAFAPEGLVAVALLVNSPGGSPTQSALVADRIRGLAAEKGVPVFAFCEDVAASGGYWLACAADEIYAHATSIVGSIGVISHGFGLDGLIKRFGVERRLYTAGESKSRLDPFLPEKQEDVAWLRELQDQLHTMFQEWVVARRGDRLREKDGLFTGEVWTGAKAVELGLVDGLGTARAVLGERFPEAELVPVEGRKPLLARLGLTPPAASTSVISTDALLGLAQAAEIRAAWARYGL
;
A
#
# COMPACT_ATOMS: atom_id res chain seq x y z
N MET A 1 25.14 -37.60 -32.10
CA MET A 1 24.83 -36.17 -31.91
C MET A 1 25.63 -35.72 -30.70
N ASP A 2 26.84 -35.24 -30.95
CA ASP A 2 27.81 -34.90 -29.91
C ASP A 2 27.42 -33.58 -29.23
N VAL A 3 27.26 -33.64 -27.92
CA VAL A 3 27.09 -32.48 -27.06
C VAL A 3 28.44 -31.78 -26.96
N ILE A 4 28.53 -30.59 -27.55
CA ILE A 4 29.70 -29.72 -27.46
C ILE A 4 29.90 -29.35 -25.98
N ARG A 5 30.89 -29.96 -25.32
CA ARG A 5 31.36 -29.53 -23.99
C ARG A 5 32.35 -28.38 -24.19
N LEU A 6 32.02 -27.19 -23.69
CA LEU A 6 32.97 -26.08 -23.63
C LEU A 6 34.10 -26.40 -22.63
N PRO A 7 35.36 -25.99 -22.89
CA PRO A 7 36.47 -26.17 -21.96
C PRO A 7 36.33 -25.31 -20.69
N ASP A 8 36.61 -25.88 -19.52
CA ASP A 8 36.45 -25.27 -18.18
C ASP A 8 37.14 -23.91 -17.99
N ARG A 9 38.17 -23.61 -18.78
CA ARG A 9 38.92 -22.34 -18.69
C ARG A 9 38.20 -21.13 -19.31
N LEU A 10 37.19 -21.35 -20.16
CA LEU A 10 36.38 -20.27 -20.73
C LEU A 10 35.14 -19.97 -19.88
N ALA A 11 34.65 -20.94 -19.11
CA ALA A 11 33.51 -20.78 -18.19
C ALA A 11 33.85 -19.91 -16.96
N SER A 12 35.12 -19.87 -16.54
CA SER A 12 35.57 -19.13 -15.35
C SER A 12 35.74 -17.62 -15.55
N ARG A 13 35.53 -17.11 -16.76
CA ARG A 13 35.62 -15.66 -17.10
C ARG A 13 34.27 -15.01 -17.40
N LEU A 14 33.16 -15.74 -17.27
CA LEU A 14 31.82 -15.19 -17.40
C LEU A 14 31.33 -14.66 -16.05
N PRO A 15 30.93 -13.38 -15.93
CA PRO A 15 30.34 -12.86 -14.70
C PRO A 15 28.97 -13.50 -14.50
N GLY A 16 28.83 -14.28 -13.43
CA GLY A 16 27.56 -14.90 -13.05
C GLY A 16 27.57 -16.40 -13.25
N ARG A 17 28.08 -17.11 -12.22
CA ARG A 17 27.82 -18.53 -12.02
C ARG A 17 26.30 -18.73 -11.93
N PHE A 18 25.69 -19.31 -12.96
CA PHE A 18 24.27 -19.70 -12.97
C PHE A 18 23.96 -20.91 -12.07
N GLY A 19 24.92 -21.42 -11.30
CA GLY A 19 24.79 -22.65 -10.50
C GLY A 19 24.95 -22.50 -8.99
N ASP A 20 25.18 -21.30 -8.45
CA ASP A 20 25.47 -21.10 -7.01
C ASP A 20 24.44 -20.18 -6.31
N ARG A 21 23.47 -19.64 -7.07
CA ARG A 21 22.41 -18.76 -6.56
C ARG A 21 21.13 -19.50 -6.17
N GLY A 22 20.99 -20.76 -6.61
CA GLY A 22 19.80 -21.58 -6.33
C GLY A 22 19.74 -22.09 -4.89
N ASP A 23 20.88 -22.16 -4.20
CA ASP A 23 20.98 -22.79 -2.86
C ASP A 23 20.96 -21.79 -1.69
N ARG A 24 21.06 -20.48 -1.96
CA ARG A 24 21.06 -19.48 -0.88
C ARG A 24 19.64 -19.10 -0.50
N PRO A 25 19.30 -19.10 0.81
CA PRO A 25 17.99 -18.64 1.25
C PRO A 25 17.81 -17.17 0.87
N VAL A 26 16.59 -16.80 0.50
CA VAL A 26 16.25 -15.44 0.04
C VAL A 26 15.09 -14.90 0.88
N VAL A 27 15.23 -13.65 1.30
CA VAL A 27 14.09 -12.86 1.79
C VAL A 27 13.79 -11.76 0.80
N SER A 28 12.61 -11.82 0.19
CA SER A 28 12.19 -10.80 -0.78
C SER A 28 11.65 -9.57 -0.06
N LEU A 29 12.19 -8.37 -0.36
CA LEU A 29 11.72 -7.10 0.19
C LEU A 29 10.78 -6.41 -0.80
N LEU A 30 9.49 -6.41 -0.52
CA LEU A 30 8.45 -5.78 -1.35
C LEU A 30 8.04 -4.44 -0.75
N ARG A 31 8.16 -3.36 -1.54
CA ARG A 31 7.72 -2.03 -1.11
C ARG A 31 6.24 -1.81 -1.43
N LEU A 32 5.49 -1.44 -0.40
CA LEU A 32 4.11 -0.97 -0.46
C LEU A 32 4.10 0.50 -0.02
N HIS A 33 4.42 1.39 -0.96
CA HIS A 33 4.63 2.81 -0.71
C HIS A 33 3.63 3.68 -1.47
N GLY A 34 2.94 4.57 -0.75
CA GLY A 34 2.03 5.55 -1.34
C GLY A 34 0.58 5.42 -0.90
N VAL A 35 -0.29 6.22 -1.51
CA VAL A 35 -1.74 6.20 -1.24
C VAL A 35 -2.38 4.99 -1.91
N ILE A 36 -3.32 4.35 -1.23
CA ILE A 36 -4.05 3.19 -1.76
C ILE A 36 -5.25 3.70 -2.58
N THR A 37 -5.33 3.42 -3.87
CA THR A 37 -6.39 3.99 -4.73
C THR A 37 -6.73 3.09 -5.91
N ALA A 38 -7.98 3.09 -6.39
CA ALA A 38 -8.36 2.31 -7.56
C ALA A 38 -7.74 2.86 -8.86
N ALA A 39 -7.41 4.16 -8.89
CA ALA A 39 -6.85 4.79 -10.08
C ALA A 39 -5.35 4.51 -10.20
N THR A 40 -4.91 4.14 -11.40
CA THR A 40 -3.50 4.19 -11.77
C THR A 40 -3.17 5.65 -12.15
N GLY A 41 -2.50 6.37 -11.26
CA GLY A 41 -2.04 7.73 -11.55
C GLY A 41 -1.01 7.75 -12.69
N PRO A 42 -0.73 8.91 -13.30
CA PRO A 42 0.33 9.08 -14.31
C PRO A 42 1.71 8.64 -13.79
N MET A 43 1.88 8.66 -12.46
CA MET A 43 3.07 8.24 -11.74
C MET A 43 2.79 6.96 -10.93
N PRO A 44 2.92 5.76 -11.53
CA PRO A 44 2.59 4.49 -10.88
C PRO A 44 3.48 4.13 -9.67
N ARG A 45 4.50 4.94 -9.34
CA ARG A 45 5.45 4.66 -8.24
C ARG A 45 5.01 5.15 -6.87
N SER A 46 3.90 5.89 -6.78
CA SER A 46 3.44 6.54 -5.55
C SER A 46 2.03 6.12 -5.13
N VAL A 47 1.50 5.05 -5.73
CA VAL A 47 0.18 4.51 -5.45
C VAL A 47 0.24 3.00 -5.25
N ILE A 48 -0.67 2.49 -4.43
CA ILE A 48 -0.84 1.06 -4.17
C ILE A 48 -2.22 0.66 -4.66
N ASN A 49 -2.28 -0.35 -5.54
CA ASN A 49 -3.52 -0.95 -6.02
C ASN A 49 -3.24 -2.35 -6.57
N ALA A 50 -4.27 -3.19 -6.65
CA ALA A 50 -4.16 -4.59 -7.05
C ALA A 50 -3.42 -4.76 -8.40
N GLN A 51 -3.76 -3.93 -9.39
CA GLN A 51 -3.13 -3.98 -10.71
C GLN A 51 -1.63 -3.62 -10.66
N ALA A 52 -1.26 -2.60 -9.89
CA ALA A 52 0.10 -2.10 -9.80
C ALA A 52 1.02 -3.06 -9.04
N VAL A 53 0.50 -3.73 -8.00
CA VAL A 53 1.29 -4.63 -7.16
C VAL A 53 1.31 -6.08 -7.62
N GLU A 54 0.47 -6.50 -8.58
CA GLU A 54 0.39 -7.90 -9.02
C GLU A 54 1.75 -8.46 -9.46
N LYS A 55 2.41 -7.82 -10.44
CA LYS A 55 3.72 -8.29 -10.93
C LYS A 55 4.83 -8.20 -9.86
N PRO A 56 4.92 -7.12 -9.05
CA PRO A 56 5.81 -7.11 -7.90
C PRO A 56 5.55 -8.26 -6.91
N LEU A 57 4.29 -8.58 -6.61
CA LEU A 57 3.93 -9.69 -5.72
C LEU A 57 4.36 -11.03 -6.31
N GLU A 58 4.03 -11.32 -7.56
CA GLU A 58 4.50 -12.54 -8.24
C GLU A 58 6.03 -12.69 -8.15
N ARG A 59 6.76 -11.59 -8.34
CA ARG A 59 8.23 -11.59 -8.24
C ARG A 59 8.75 -11.74 -6.82
N ALA A 60 8.04 -11.25 -5.82
CA ALA A 60 8.40 -11.41 -4.41
C ALA A 60 8.31 -12.88 -3.99
N PHE A 61 7.34 -13.61 -4.53
CA PHE A 61 7.04 -15.01 -4.20
C PHE A 61 7.64 -16.05 -5.19
N ALA A 62 8.38 -15.59 -6.20
CA ALA A 62 8.98 -16.45 -7.23
C ALA A 62 10.34 -17.11 -6.93
N PRO A 63 11.24 -16.57 -6.06
CA PRO A 63 12.56 -17.17 -5.87
C PRO A 63 12.49 -18.61 -5.35
N GLU A 64 13.31 -19.51 -5.91
CA GLU A 64 13.33 -20.94 -5.52
C GLU A 64 13.79 -21.15 -4.06
N GLY A 65 14.74 -20.34 -3.59
CA GLY A 65 15.23 -20.34 -2.20
C GLY A 65 14.46 -19.42 -1.25
N LEU A 66 13.22 -19.04 -1.56
CA LEU A 66 12.45 -18.09 -0.75
C LEU A 66 12.13 -18.64 0.65
N VAL A 67 12.64 -17.98 1.69
CA VAL A 67 12.37 -18.35 3.09
C VAL A 67 11.41 -17.40 3.79
N ALA A 68 11.24 -16.18 3.29
CA ALA A 68 10.27 -15.21 3.79
C ALA A 68 10.02 -14.07 2.78
N VAL A 69 8.89 -13.38 2.95
CA VAL A 69 8.62 -12.10 2.26
C VAL A 69 8.50 -11.00 3.30
N ALA A 70 9.18 -9.87 3.08
CA ALA A 70 9.08 -8.69 3.91
C ALA A 70 8.37 -7.56 3.16
N LEU A 71 7.24 -7.11 3.70
CA LEU A 71 6.48 -5.96 3.23
C LEU A 71 7.02 -4.70 3.91
N LEU A 72 7.57 -3.78 3.12
CA LEU A 72 7.96 -2.46 3.58
C LEU A 72 6.78 -1.52 3.35
N VAL A 73 6.01 -1.25 4.42
CA VAL A 73 4.74 -0.53 4.36
C VAL A 73 4.96 0.93 4.73
N ASN A 74 4.71 1.82 3.77
CA ASN A 74 4.71 3.26 4.00
C ASN A 74 3.52 3.89 3.27
N SER A 75 2.39 3.93 3.96
CA SER A 75 1.12 4.35 3.37
C SER A 75 0.24 5.05 4.40
N PRO A 76 -0.33 6.21 4.04
CA PRO A 76 -1.37 6.84 4.84
C PRO A 76 -2.70 6.10 4.74
N GLY A 77 -2.83 5.07 3.90
CA GLY A 77 -4.09 4.37 3.62
C GLY A 77 -4.74 4.82 2.32
N GLY A 78 -6.07 4.66 2.23
CA GLY A 78 -6.87 5.01 1.06
C GLY A 78 -8.04 4.05 0.86
N SER A 79 -8.25 3.58 -0.38
CA SER A 79 -9.38 2.74 -0.76
C SER A 79 -9.46 1.44 0.06
N PRO A 80 -10.60 1.18 0.75
CA PRO A 80 -10.81 -0.07 1.49
C PRO A 80 -10.74 -1.30 0.58
N THR A 81 -11.41 -1.26 -0.57
CA THR A 81 -11.42 -2.38 -1.53
C THR A 81 -10.03 -2.70 -2.06
N GLN A 82 -9.24 -1.69 -2.42
CA GLN A 82 -7.87 -1.95 -2.90
C GLN A 82 -6.97 -2.47 -1.77
N SER A 83 -7.18 -2.03 -0.53
CA SER A 83 -6.46 -2.57 0.63
C SER A 83 -6.77 -4.06 0.83
N ALA A 84 -8.05 -4.43 0.77
CA ALA A 84 -8.50 -5.81 0.87
C ALA A 84 -7.97 -6.71 -0.26
N LEU A 85 -8.14 -6.30 -1.53
CA LEU A 85 -7.67 -7.08 -2.68
C LEU A 85 -6.16 -7.36 -2.63
N VAL A 86 -5.36 -6.37 -2.23
CA VAL A 86 -3.91 -6.54 -2.11
C VAL A 86 -3.56 -7.45 -0.92
N ALA A 87 -4.21 -7.27 0.23
CA ALA A 87 -4.01 -8.12 1.39
C ALA A 87 -4.37 -9.59 1.11
N ASP A 88 -5.52 -9.83 0.47
CA ASP A 88 -5.97 -11.16 0.06
C ASP A 88 -4.97 -11.81 -0.90
N ARG A 89 -4.44 -11.04 -1.86
CA ARG A 89 -3.42 -11.55 -2.79
C ARG A 89 -2.12 -11.92 -2.07
N ILE A 90 -1.66 -11.11 -1.12
CA ILE A 90 -0.50 -11.40 -0.27
C ILE A 90 -0.73 -12.70 0.51
N ARG A 91 -1.90 -12.84 1.16
CA ARG A 91 -2.22 -14.05 1.95
C ARG A 91 -2.35 -15.29 1.08
N GLY A 92 -2.96 -15.17 -0.09
CA GLY A 92 -3.08 -16.27 -1.04
C GLY A 92 -1.71 -16.78 -1.48
N LEU A 93 -0.79 -15.88 -1.84
CA LEU A 93 0.58 -16.24 -2.23
C LEU A 93 1.38 -16.83 -1.06
N ALA A 94 1.25 -16.27 0.14
CA ALA A 94 1.90 -16.81 1.33
C ALA A 94 1.42 -18.23 1.65
N ALA A 95 0.11 -18.49 1.55
CA ALA A 95 -0.45 -19.82 1.74
C ALA A 95 -0.02 -20.81 0.66
N GLU A 96 -0.01 -20.38 -0.62
CA GLU A 96 0.44 -21.21 -1.74
C GLU A 96 1.91 -21.61 -1.62
N LYS A 97 2.77 -20.68 -1.21
CA LYS A 97 4.22 -20.92 -1.08
C LYS A 97 4.63 -21.49 0.28
N GLY A 98 3.76 -21.41 1.29
CA GLY A 98 4.07 -21.86 2.65
C GLY A 98 5.18 -21.04 3.32
N VAL A 99 5.34 -19.77 2.96
CA VAL A 99 6.39 -18.88 3.50
C VAL A 99 5.81 -17.83 4.44
N PRO A 100 6.50 -17.50 5.56
CA PRO A 100 6.07 -16.44 6.46
C PRO A 100 6.20 -15.07 5.80
N VAL A 101 5.27 -14.18 6.14
CA VAL A 101 5.28 -12.77 5.73
C VAL A 101 5.54 -11.89 6.94
N PHE A 102 6.48 -10.96 6.81
CA PHE A 102 6.79 -9.93 7.81
C PHE A 102 6.38 -8.58 7.26
N ALA A 103 5.78 -7.72 8.08
CA ALA A 103 5.55 -6.32 7.74
C ALA A 103 6.47 -5.42 8.55
N PHE A 104 7.00 -4.39 7.90
CA PHE A 104 7.79 -3.33 8.51
C PHE A 104 7.11 -2.00 8.20
N CYS A 105 6.47 -1.42 9.21
CA CYS A 105 5.89 -0.09 9.14
C CYS A 105 7.02 0.95 9.13
N GLU A 106 7.14 1.71 8.04
CA GLU A 106 8.10 2.80 7.91
C GLU A 106 7.55 4.07 8.59
N ASP A 107 7.51 5.22 7.90
CA ASP A 107 7.02 6.47 8.50
C ASP A 107 5.56 6.35 8.93
N VAL A 108 4.71 5.84 8.03
CA VAL A 108 3.26 5.67 8.28
C VAL A 108 2.78 4.31 7.80
N ALA A 109 2.05 3.59 8.63
CA ALA A 109 1.23 2.45 8.25
C ALA A 109 -0.13 2.59 8.90
N ALA A 110 -0.96 3.47 8.33
CA ALA A 110 -2.22 3.91 8.91
C ALA A 110 -3.41 3.62 7.99
N SER A 111 -4.59 3.38 8.57
CA SER A 111 -5.82 3.05 7.84
C SER A 111 -5.59 1.86 6.89
N GLY A 112 -5.87 1.98 5.59
CA GLY A 112 -5.55 0.94 4.62
C GLY A 112 -4.07 0.48 4.62
N GLY A 113 -3.12 1.33 5.03
CA GLY A 113 -1.72 0.92 5.22
C GLY A 113 -1.58 -0.10 6.36
N TYR A 114 -2.29 0.10 7.46
CA TYR A 114 -2.35 -0.86 8.56
C TYR A 114 -3.10 -2.14 8.17
N TRP A 115 -4.13 -2.02 7.33
CA TRP A 115 -4.80 -3.18 6.73
C TRP A 115 -3.82 -4.08 5.99
N LEU A 116 -2.93 -3.48 5.17
CA LEU A 116 -1.88 -4.21 4.46
C LEU A 116 -0.83 -4.79 5.41
N ALA A 117 -0.44 -4.06 6.47
CA ALA A 117 0.47 -4.59 7.49
C ALA A 117 -0.11 -5.85 8.16
N CYS A 118 -1.41 -5.88 8.43
CA CYS A 118 -2.11 -7.05 8.99
C CYS A 118 -2.11 -8.29 8.06
N ALA A 119 -1.78 -8.14 6.77
CA ALA A 119 -1.55 -9.29 5.90
C ALA A 119 -0.28 -10.07 6.26
N ALA A 120 0.63 -9.50 7.04
CA ALA A 120 1.79 -10.22 7.56
C ALA A 120 1.44 -11.12 8.75
N ASP A 121 2.30 -12.09 9.02
CA ASP A 121 2.25 -12.97 10.20
C ASP A 121 2.87 -12.28 11.42
N GLU A 122 3.88 -11.44 11.20
CA GLU A 122 4.47 -10.54 12.20
C GLU A 122 4.63 -9.13 11.63
N ILE A 123 4.41 -8.11 12.47
CA ILE A 123 4.47 -6.69 12.14
C ILE A 123 5.48 -6.02 13.06
N TYR A 124 6.42 -5.29 12.48
CA TYR A 124 7.41 -4.50 13.19
C TYR A 124 7.29 -3.04 12.79
N ALA A 125 7.68 -2.14 13.68
CA ALA A 125 7.69 -0.71 13.40
C ALA A 125 8.94 -0.03 13.99
N HIS A 126 9.28 1.16 13.51
CA HIS A 126 10.19 2.03 14.28
C HIS A 126 9.42 2.65 15.47
N ALA A 127 10.12 3.03 16.54
CA ALA A 127 9.49 3.65 17.70
C ALA A 127 8.67 4.90 17.35
N THR A 128 9.10 5.64 16.32
CA THR A 128 8.47 6.87 15.82
C THR A 128 7.52 6.67 14.65
N SER A 129 7.36 5.44 14.14
CA SER A 129 6.38 5.14 13.09
C SER A 129 4.98 5.50 13.54
N ILE A 130 4.12 5.94 12.62
CA ILE A 130 2.70 6.18 12.89
C ILE A 130 1.90 4.97 12.42
N VAL A 131 1.21 4.30 13.34
CA VAL A 131 0.46 3.06 13.08
C VAL A 131 -0.96 3.18 13.60
N GLY A 132 -1.91 2.45 13.01
CA GLY A 132 -3.30 2.43 13.44
C GLY A 132 -4.20 3.16 12.45
N SER A 133 -4.94 4.17 12.90
CA SER A 133 -6.02 4.82 12.14
C SER A 133 -7.06 3.80 11.67
N ILE A 134 -7.45 2.87 12.55
CA ILE A 134 -8.44 1.83 12.25
C ILE A 134 -9.82 2.48 12.29
N GLY A 135 -10.31 2.85 11.11
CA GLY A 135 -11.56 3.56 10.92
C GLY A 135 -11.81 3.87 9.45
N VAL A 136 -13.01 4.37 9.16
CA VAL A 136 -13.47 4.71 7.81
C VAL A 136 -13.92 6.15 7.79
N ILE A 137 -13.50 6.89 6.77
CA ILE A 137 -13.88 8.28 6.57
C ILE A 137 -14.45 8.47 5.17
N SER A 138 -15.33 9.46 5.05
CA SER A 138 -15.77 10.04 3.78
C SER A 138 -15.69 11.55 3.94
N HIS A 139 -15.24 12.26 2.92
CA HIS A 139 -15.10 13.71 2.94
C HIS A 139 -15.50 14.31 1.61
N GLY A 140 -16.02 15.53 1.65
CA GLY A 140 -16.44 16.30 0.48
C GLY A 140 -16.73 17.75 0.87
N PHE A 141 -17.09 18.56 -0.11
CA PHE A 141 -17.44 19.97 0.10
C PHE A 141 -18.91 20.21 -0.23
N GLY A 142 -19.59 21.01 0.59
CA GLY A 142 -20.84 21.66 0.21
C GLY A 142 -20.56 22.92 -0.61
N LEU A 143 -21.12 22.98 -1.81
CA LEU A 143 -20.93 24.02 -2.83
C LEU A 143 -22.26 24.68 -3.26
N ASP A 144 -23.38 24.33 -2.62
CA ASP A 144 -24.72 24.89 -2.87
C ASP A 144 -24.74 26.42 -2.68
N GLY A 145 -24.11 26.92 -1.62
CA GLY A 145 -23.95 28.36 -1.39
C GLY A 145 -23.06 29.05 -2.43
N LEU A 146 -22.03 28.34 -2.92
CA LEU A 146 -21.12 28.85 -3.93
C LEU A 146 -21.84 29.06 -5.26
N ILE A 147 -22.55 28.05 -5.75
CA ILE A 147 -23.26 28.15 -7.04
C ILE A 147 -24.37 29.21 -7.00
N LYS A 148 -25.08 29.32 -5.86
CA LYS A 148 -26.11 30.35 -5.66
C LYS A 148 -25.52 31.76 -5.75
N ARG A 149 -24.34 31.98 -5.16
CA ARG A 149 -23.65 33.28 -5.17
C ARG A 149 -23.26 33.73 -6.58
N PHE A 150 -22.91 32.80 -7.46
CA PHE A 150 -22.47 33.09 -8.83
C PHE A 150 -23.58 32.95 -9.87
N GLY A 151 -24.84 32.74 -9.43
CA GLY A 151 -25.97 32.59 -10.36
C GLY A 151 -25.88 31.32 -11.22
N VAL A 152 -25.15 30.30 -10.76
CA VAL A 152 -25.02 29.02 -11.47
C VAL A 152 -26.23 28.15 -11.11
N GLU A 153 -27.00 27.77 -12.13
CA GLU A 153 -28.17 26.91 -11.97
C GLU A 153 -27.79 25.44 -12.16
N ARG A 154 -27.99 24.63 -11.12
CA ARG A 154 -27.84 23.18 -11.21
C ARG A 154 -29.11 22.54 -11.75
N ARG A 155 -29.01 21.89 -12.92
CA ARG A 155 -30.10 21.13 -13.54
C ARG A 155 -29.80 19.63 -13.42
N LEU A 156 -30.57 18.92 -12.61
CA LEU A 156 -30.41 17.48 -12.38
C LEU A 156 -31.69 16.75 -12.80
N TYR A 157 -31.52 15.69 -13.60
CA TYR A 157 -32.59 14.76 -13.98
C TYR A 157 -32.12 13.34 -13.66
N THR A 158 -32.86 12.61 -12.83
CA THR A 158 -32.47 11.26 -12.37
C THR A 158 -33.57 10.24 -12.59
N ALA A 159 -33.18 8.99 -12.86
CA ALA A 159 -34.04 7.82 -12.78
C ALA A 159 -33.66 6.98 -11.56
N GLY A 160 -34.61 6.74 -10.65
CA GLY A 160 -34.38 6.10 -9.35
C GLY A 160 -34.13 7.12 -8.23
N GLU A 161 -34.57 6.77 -7.02
CA GLU A 161 -34.71 7.71 -5.90
C GLU A 161 -33.37 8.14 -5.28
N SER A 162 -32.34 7.30 -5.36
CA SER A 162 -31.06 7.49 -4.66
C SER A 162 -29.88 7.83 -5.60
N LYS A 163 -30.14 8.26 -6.84
CA LYS A 163 -29.08 8.56 -7.83
C LYS A 163 -28.38 9.91 -7.65
N SER A 164 -28.76 10.67 -6.63
CA SER A 164 -28.20 12.00 -6.34
C SER A 164 -27.89 12.19 -4.85
N ARG A 165 -27.61 11.09 -4.14
CA ARG A 165 -27.22 11.17 -2.73
C ARG A 165 -25.96 12.00 -2.56
N LEU A 166 -25.91 12.78 -1.49
CA LEU A 166 -24.74 13.59 -1.11
C LEU A 166 -24.25 14.50 -2.25
N ASP A 167 -25.17 15.01 -3.07
CA ASP A 167 -24.78 15.93 -4.13
C ASP A 167 -24.20 17.22 -3.54
N PRO A 168 -22.96 17.60 -3.86
CA PRO A 168 -22.28 18.71 -3.23
C PRO A 168 -22.94 20.06 -3.53
N PHE A 169 -23.80 20.15 -4.53
CA PHE A 169 -24.44 21.40 -4.95
C PHE A 169 -25.88 21.55 -4.43
N LEU A 170 -26.34 20.62 -3.59
CA LEU A 170 -27.60 20.73 -2.85
C LEU A 170 -27.33 20.82 -1.34
N PRO A 171 -28.28 21.36 -0.57
CA PRO A 171 -28.26 21.19 0.88
C PRO A 171 -28.22 19.72 1.27
N GLU A 172 -27.41 19.38 2.26
CA GLU A 172 -27.25 18.01 2.73
C GLU A 172 -28.55 17.45 3.32
N LYS A 173 -28.93 16.24 2.90
CA LYS A 173 -30.11 15.53 3.40
C LYS A 173 -29.71 14.60 4.54
N GLN A 174 -30.43 14.67 5.65
CA GLN A 174 -30.18 13.80 6.81
C GLN A 174 -30.35 12.31 6.48
N GLU A 175 -31.25 11.96 5.55
CA GLU A 175 -31.42 10.59 5.08
C GLU A 175 -30.18 10.06 4.33
N ASP A 176 -29.54 10.90 3.52
CA ASP A 176 -28.30 10.54 2.81
C ASP A 176 -27.13 10.37 3.80
N VAL A 177 -27.08 11.20 4.83
CA VAL A 177 -26.09 11.10 5.91
C VAL A 177 -26.29 9.82 6.72
N ALA A 178 -27.53 9.48 7.06
CA ALA A 178 -27.85 8.25 7.78
C ALA A 178 -27.42 7.01 6.97
N TRP A 179 -27.72 6.99 5.66
CA TRP A 179 -27.25 5.93 4.77
C TRP A 179 -25.71 5.86 4.69
N LEU A 180 -25.03 7.00 4.60
CA LEU A 180 -23.57 7.03 4.55
C LEU A 180 -22.95 6.48 5.83
N ARG A 181 -23.52 6.82 6.99
CA ARG A 181 -23.08 6.30 8.30
C ARG A 181 -23.25 4.79 8.37
N GLU A 182 -24.40 4.26 7.95
CA GLU A 182 -24.62 2.81 7.90
C GLU A 182 -23.58 2.11 7.01
N LEU A 183 -23.29 2.67 5.83
CA LEU A 183 -22.25 2.14 4.94
C LEU A 183 -20.85 2.19 5.59
N GLN A 184 -20.54 3.28 6.30
CA GLN A 184 -19.27 3.41 7.01
C GLN A 184 -19.17 2.41 8.16
N ASP A 185 -20.24 2.17 8.91
CA ASP A 185 -20.29 1.22 10.01
C ASP A 185 -20.06 -0.22 9.51
N GLN A 186 -20.65 -0.58 8.36
CA GLN A 186 -20.41 -1.87 7.70
C GLN A 186 -18.93 -2.03 7.34
N LEU A 187 -18.33 -1.03 6.67
CA LEU A 187 -16.91 -1.07 6.29
C LEU A 187 -15.98 -1.07 7.50
N HIS A 188 -16.34 -0.33 8.55
CA HIS A 188 -15.57 -0.25 9.78
C HIS A 188 -15.58 -1.61 10.49
N THR A 189 -16.74 -2.26 10.57
CA THR A 189 -16.88 -3.62 11.13
C THR A 189 -15.97 -4.60 10.39
N MET A 190 -15.96 -4.59 9.05
CA MET A 190 -15.06 -5.44 8.26
C MET A 190 -13.57 -5.18 8.59
N PHE A 191 -13.20 -3.93 8.85
CA PHE A 191 -11.82 -3.61 9.25
C PHE A 191 -11.50 -4.13 10.66
N GLN A 192 -12.42 -3.99 11.61
CA GLN A 192 -12.25 -4.54 12.95
C GLN A 192 -12.08 -6.05 12.90
N GLU A 193 -12.93 -6.75 12.15
CA GLU A 193 -12.87 -8.19 11.96
C GLU A 193 -11.53 -8.62 11.36
N TRP A 194 -11.06 -7.91 10.33
CA TRP A 194 -9.75 -8.17 9.73
C TRP A 194 -8.60 -8.04 10.74
N VAL A 195 -8.57 -6.93 11.50
CA VAL A 195 -7.52 -6.69 12.49
C VAL A 195 -7.59 -7.73 13.62
N VAL A 196 -8.78 -8.02 14.14
CA VAL A 196 -8.98 -9.02 15.20
C VAL A 196 -8.57 -10.41 14.72
N ALA A 197 -8.95 -10.81 13.51
CA ALA A 197 -8.58 -12.11 12.94
C ALA A 197 -7.06 -12.27 12.76
N ARG A 198 -6.36 -11.18 12.39
CA ARG A 198 -4.91 -11.23 12.12
C ARG A 198 -4.06 -11.06 13.37
N ARG A 199 -4.46 -10.17 14.28
CA ARG A 199 -3.72 -9.88 15.51
C ARG A 199 -4.09 -10.82 16.66
N GLY A 200 -5.31 -11.35 16.70
CA GLY A 200 -5.75 -12.35 17.68
C GLY A 200 -5.50 -11.89 19.12
N ASP A 201 -4.97 -12.79 19.94
CA ASP A 201 -4.68 -12.58 21.37
C ASP A 201 -3.54 -11.58 21.62
N ARG A 202 -2.85 -11.13 20.57
CA ARG A 202 -1.79 -10.12 20.72
C ARG A 202 -2.37 -8.75 21.07
N LEU A 203 -3.61 -8.46 20.69
CA LEU A 203 -4.30 -7.22 21.04
C LEU A 203 -4.60 -7.19 22.55
N ARG A 204 -4.06 -6.21 23.27
CA ARG A 204 -4.12 -6.17 24.75
C ARG A 204 -5.29 -5.37 25.32
N GLU A 205 -5.76 -4.37 24.58
CA GLU A 205 -6.93 -3.55 24.96
C GLU A 205 -7.75 -3.32 23.69
N LYS A 206 -8.84 -4.06 23.48
CA LYS A 206 -9.64 -3.91 22.24
C LYS A 206 -10.47 -2.63 22.22
N ASP A 207 -10.90 -2.19 23.41
CA ASP A 207 -11.67 -0.98 23.57
C ASP A 207 -10.81 0.24 23.21
N GLY A 208 -11.30 1.07 22.29
CA GLY A 208 -10.60 2.28 21.85
C GLY A 208 -9.63 2.11 20.68
N LEU A 209 -9.26 0.89 20.28
CA LEU A 209 -8.37 0.68 19.11
C LEU A 209 -9.04 0.99 17.77
N PHE A 210 -10.37 0.86 17.73
CA PHE A 210 -11.16 0.99 16.51
C PHE A 210 -11.85 2.35 16.43
N THR A 211 -11.15 3.41 16.83
CA THR A 211 -11.68 4.78 16.89
C THR A 211 -11.22 5.66 15.73
N GLY A 212 -10.27 5.17 14.92
CA GLY A 212 -9.56 5.97 13.93
C GLY A 212 -8.35 6.73 14.47
N GLU A 213 -8.01 6.58 15.75
CA GLU A 213 -6.81 7.18 16.35
C GLU A 213 -5.52 6.56 15.81
N VAL A 214 -4.40 7.30 15.90
CA VAL A 214 -3.06 6.81 15.57
C VAL A 214 -2.16 6.73 16.78
N TRP A 215 -1.19 5.82 16.71
CA TRP A 215 -0.22 5.60 17.76
C TRP A 215 1.19 5.57 17.18
N THR A 216 2.15 6.06 17.97
CA THR A 216 3.57 5.80 17.72
C THR A 216 3.86 4.31 17.74
N GLY A 217 4.87 3.83 17.02
CA GLY A 217 5.26 2.42 17.03
C GLY A 217 5.57 1.89 18.43
N ALA A 218 6.16 2.71 19.30
CA ALA A 218 6.38 2.37 20.71
C ALA A 218 5.06 2.03 21.43
N LYS A 219 4.06 2.92 21.33
CA LYS A 219 2.73 2.67 21.88
C LYS A 219 2.00 1.52 21.20
N ALA A 220 2.20 1.34 19.89
CA ALA A 220 1.59 0.26 19.12
C ALA A 220 2.03 -1.14 19.61
N VAL A 221 3.27 -1.28 20.11
CA VAL A 221 3.73 -2.53 20.77
C VAL A 221 2.95 -2.79 22.04
N GLU A 222 2.75 -1.77 22.88
CA GLU A 222 1.98 -1.90 24.12
C GLU A 222 0.54 -2.34 23.87
N LEU A 223 -0.08 -1.81 22.81
CA LEU A 223 -1.45 -2.13 22.41
C LEU A 223 -1.57 -3.46 21.66
N GLY A 224 -0.45 -4.04 21.21
CA GLY A 224 -0.43 -5.26 20.41
C GLY A 224 -0.75 -5.06 18.93
N LEU A 225 -0.78 -3.81 18.46
CA LEU A 225 -0.96 -3.47 17.05
C LEU A 225 0.25 -3.88 16.20
N VAL A 226 1.43 -3.92 16.81
CA VAL A 226 2.66 -4.49 16.21
C VAL A 226 3.32 -5.45 17.21
N ASP A 227 4.15 -6.36 16.71
CA ASP A 227 4.80 -7.41 17.49
C ASP A 227 6.12 -6.95 18.13
N GLY A 228 6.77 -5.95 17.55
CA GLY A 228 8.01 -5.42 18.09
C GLY A 228 8.51 -4.16 17.39
N LEU A 229 9.58 -3.61 17.96
CA LEU A 229 10.31 -2.49 17.36
C LEU A 229 11.51 -3.00 16.56
N GLY A 230 11.72 -2.45 15.38
CA GLY A 230 12.89 -2.79 14.58
C GLY A 230 12.81 -2.32 13.13
N THR A 231 13.96 -2.30 12.48
CA THR A 231 14.05 -2.08 11.03
C THR A 231 14.07 -3.43 10.32
N ALA A 232 13.63 -3.45 9.05
CA ALA A 232 13.68 -4.65 8.22
C ALA A 232 15.08 -5.29 8.20
N ARG A 233 16.13 -4.46 8.06
CA ARG A 233 17.52 -4.95 8.05
C ARG A 233 17.90 -5.63 9.37
N ALA A 234 17.59 -5.02 10.50
CA ALA A 234 17.97 -5.56 11.81
C ALA A 234 17.24 -6.86 12.10
N VAL A 235 15.90 -6.86 12.00
CA VAL A 235 15.07 -8.03 12.34
C VAL A 235 15.34 -9.19 11.39
N LEU A 236 15.39 -8.93 10.07
CA LEU A 236 15.62 -10.00 9.10
C LEU A 236 17.06 -10.52 9.14
N GLY A 237 18.04 -9.66 9.45
CA GLY A 237 19.43 -10.08 9.61
C GLY A 237 19.65 -10.99 10.82
N GLU A 238 18.91 -10.77 11.90
CA GLU A 238 18.91 -11.66 13.07
C GLU A 238 18.15 -12.97 12.81
N ARG A 239 16.96 -12.87 12.19
CA ARG A 239 16.08 -14.04 11.95
C ARG A 239 16.56 -14.93 10.81
N PHE A 240 17.23 -14.36 9.82
CA PHE A 240 17.68 -15.05 8.60
C PHE A 240 19.12 -14.64 8.24
N PRO A 241 20.12 -14.95 9.09
CA PRO A 241 21.50 -14.47 8.92
C PRO A 241 22.17 -14.93 7.62
N GLU A 242 21.80 -16.11 7.12
CA GLU A 242 22.34 -16.68 5.89
C GLU A 242 21.58 -16.24 4.63
N ALA A 243 20.47 -15.50 4.79
CA ALA A 243 19.61 -15.15 3.67
C ALA A 243 20.04 -13.86 2.96
N GLU A 244 20.00 -13.90 1.62
CA GLU A 244 20.14 -12.70 0.80
C GLU A 244 18.84 -11.88 0.85
N LEU A 245 18.93 -10.64 1.34
CA LEU A 245 17.81 -9.70 1.31
C LEU A 245 17.70 -9.10 -0.11
N VAL A 246 16.67 -9.49 -0.86
CA VAL A 246 16.52 -9.11 -2.28
C VAL A 246 15.37 -8.11 -2.45
N PRO A 247 15.66 -6.83 -2.77
CA PRO A 247 14.63 -5.86 -3.09
C PRO A 247 13.88 -6.21 -4.38
N VAL A 248 12.55 -6.19 -4.32
CA VAL A 248 11.69 -6.37 -5.49
C VAL A 248 11.58 -5.04 -6.24
N GLU A 249 12.53 -4.76 -7.13
CA GLU A 249 12.48 -3.54 -7.95
C GLU A 249 11.44 -3.66 -9.09
N GLY A 250 10.66 -2.61 -9.34
CA GLY A 250 9.90 -2.47 -10.59
C GLY A 250 10.83 -2.47 -11.81
N ARG A 251 10.44 -3.10 -12.93
CA ARG A 251 11.27 -3.15 -14.14
C ARG A 251 11.65 -1.72 -14.57
N LYS A 252 12.94 -1.37 -14.51
CA LYS A 252 13.44 -0.13 -15.14
C LYS A 252 13.29 -0.28 -16.66
N PRO A 253 12.69 0.70 -17.37
CA PRO A 253 12.72 0.70 -18.83
C PRO A 253 14.17 0.57 -19.33
N LEU A 254 14.39 -0.21 -20.39
CA LEU A 254 15.74 -0.45 -20.94
C LEU A 254 16.49 0.86 -21.23
N LEU A 255 15.79 1.90 -21.70
CA LEU A 255 16.33 3.24 -21.93
C LEU A 255 16.88 3.92 -20.65
N ALA A 256 16.21 3.73 -19.51
CA ALA A 256 16.69 4.24 -18.23
C ALA A 256 17.93 3.48 -17.71
N ARG A 257 18.14 2.23 -18.16
CA ARG A 257 19.36 1.45 -17.87
C ARG A 257 20.55 1.88 -18.75
N LEU A 258 20.27 2.53 -19.89
CA LEU A 258 21.27 3.07 -20.82
C LEU A 258 21.64 4.53 -20.53
N GLY A 259 21.14 5.13 -19.43
CA GLY A 259 21.44 6.52 -19.07
C GLY A 259 20.79 7.57 -19.98
N LEU A 260 19.92 7.15 -20.90
CA LEU A 260 19.22 8.03 -21.84
C LEU A 260 17.87 8.45 -21.25
N THR A 261 17.90 9.38 -20.30
CA THR A 261 16.70 10.13 -19.91
C THR A 261 16.45 11.21 -20.95
N PRO A 262 15.27 11.24 -21.61
CA PRO A 262 14.94 12.36 -22.48
C PRO A 262 14.91 13.66 -21.65
N PRO A 263 15.42 14.78 -22.19
CA PRO A 263 15.35 16.06 -21.51
C PRO A 263 13.89 16.41 -21.24
N ALA A 264 13.60 16.92 -20.04
CA ALA A 264 12.27 17.41 -19.69
C ALA A 264 11.87 18.49 -20.70
N ALA A 265 10.88 18.17 -21.55
CA ALA A 265 10.33 19.14 -22.47
C ALA A 265 9.58 20.21 -21.65
N SER A 266 10.18 21.39 -21.56
CA SER A 266 9.50 22.61 -21.11
C SER A 266 8.47 23.02 -22.15
N THR A 267 7.20 22.75 -21.91
CA THR A 267 6.10 23.31 -22.72
C THR A 267 5.21 24.19 -21.86
N SER A 268 5.05 25.44 -22.31
CA SER A 268 4.30 26.53 -21.69
C SER A 268 2.77 26.42 -21.86
N VAL A 269 2.26 25.21 -22.10
CA VAL A 269 0.83 24.92 -22.15
C VAL A 269 0.57 23.87 -21.08
N ILE A 270 -0.16 24.24 -20.02
CA ILE A 270 -0.61 23.26 -19.04
C ILE A 270 -1.67 22.41 -19.74
N SER A 271 -1.26 21.22 -20.19
CA SER A 271 -2.20 20.24 -20.76
C SER A 271 -3.21 19.83 -19.70
N THR A 272 -4.37 19.33 -20.12
CA THR A 272 -5.36 18.72 -19.21
C THR A 272 -4.74 17.63 -18.35
N ASP A 273 -3.80 16.86 -18.91
CA ASP A 273 -3.07 15.82 -18.18
C ASP A 273 -2.16 16.40 -17.10
N ALA A 274 -1.54 17.55 -17.36
CA ALA A 274 -0.74 18.26 -16.35
C ALA A 274 -1.60 18.83 -15.22
N LEU A 275 -2.79 19.38 -15.54
CA LEU A 275 -3.76 19.83 -14.53
C LEU A 275 -4.26 18.67 -13.64
N LEU A 276 -4.64 17.56 -14.25
CA LEU A 276 -5.07 16.35 -13.53
C LEU A 276 -3.94 15.80 -12.66
N GLY A 277 -2.70 15.80 -13.16
CA GLY A 277 -1.52 15.41 -12.40
C GLY A 277 -1.26 16.28 -11.17
N LEU A 278 -1.45 17.60 -11.28
CA LEU A 278 -1.32 18.53 -10.15
C LEU A 278 -2.42 18.32 -9.10
N ALA A 279 -3.66 18.12 -9.52
CA ALA A 279 -4.77 17.83 -8.60
C ALA A 279 -4.50 16.54 -7.80
N GLN A 280 -4.09 15.47 -8.49
CA GLN A 280 -3.73 14.22 -7.84
C GLN A 280 -2.54 14.38 -6.88
N ALA A 281 -1.52 15.15 -7.26
CA ALA A 281 -0.37 15.41 -6.39
C ALA A 281 -0.79 16.17 -5.12
N ALA A 282 -1.73 17.12 -5.23
CA ALA A 282 -2.29 17.83 -4.09
C ALA A 282 -3.07 16.90 -3.15
N GLU A 283 -3.90 16.00 -3.70
CA GLU A 283 -4.63 14.99 -2.91
C GLU A 283 -3.68 14.04 -2.18
N ILE A 284 -2.66 13.52 -2.88
CA ILE A 284 -1.63 12.67 -2.26
C ILE A 284 -0.95 13.43 -1.13
N ARG A 285 -0.51 14.67 -1.37
CA ARG A 285 0.14 15.49 -0.34
C ARG A 285 -0.78 15.73 0.85
N ALA A 286 -2.07 16.00 0.63
CA ALA A 286 -3.03 16.17 1.72
C ALA A 286 -3.18 14.89 2.56
N ALA A 287 -3.16 13.71 1.92
CA ALA A 287 -3.24 12.42 2.62
C ALA A 287 -2.02 12.16 3.53
N TRP A 288 -0.84 12.67 3.19
CA TRP A 288 0.36 12.60 4.02
C TRP A 288 0.41 13.70 5.08
N ALA A 289 -0.03 14.92 4.74
CA ALA A 289 0.03 16.09 5.61
C ALA A 289 -0.74 15.92 6.93
N ARG A 290 -1.79 15.07 6.95
CA ARG A 290 -2.52 14.73 8.18
C ARG A 290 -1.66 14.03 9.25
N TYR A 291 -0.52 13.49 8.84
CA TYR A 291 0.48 12.84 9.71
C TYR A 291 1.74 13.69 9.89
N GLY A 292 1.74 14.95 9.42
CA GLY A 292 2.89 15.85 9.52
C GLY A 292 3.99 15.61 8.48
N LEU A 293 3.66 14.95 7.35
CA LEU A 293 4.58 14.60 6.26
C LEU A 293 4.24 15.28 4.93
#